data_AF-A0A136PLH4-F1
#
_entry.id   AF-A0A136PLH4-F1
#
_cell.length_a   1.000
_cell.length_b   1.000
_cell.length_c   1.000
_cell.angle_alpha   90.00
_cell.angle_beta   90.00
_cell.angle_gamma   90.00
#
_symmetry.space_group_name_H-M   'P 1'
#
loop_
_entity.id
_entity.type
_entity.pdbx_description
1 polymer ?
#
loop_
_entity_poly.entity_id
_entity_poly.type
_entity_poly.pdbx_seq_one_letter_code
_entity_poly.pdbx_strand_id
1 'polypeptide(L)'
;MARAEADLRALFERELAAPHAEVEARLCEDESRRRQGLPLFFPHILQEALNNLVAAGDIEKVQHPTRAGRTAELYVLATTGRGRRTAITAATRRKGLLYARFLHYSTLFGAAGESVVRDSLVDAAAHGYQSMSTHTPFGEVRKIGSAQLQGALDSGAWLMLMHPDTHLPLPAQAITIEVKNRRLHLYPRHDEVHQLLHKAAVVQDAHPELPVVPVLICRRAHSRLFWMAKDLGFLVHQTRRQFVTLPPKTEPRMLEELRNELALTDLTLVSREHPKRIEGLFTTTLPKQSRLAAARWKAVGSTLVKYYAELRDQRLKPWVRTSAVGQLRTAAELALDHAQVADPILEWALEDDDDPDQDF
;
A
#
# COMPACT_ATOMS: atom_id res chain seq x y z
N MET A 1 -10.09 21.89 4.32
CA MET A 1 -8.67 22.16 4.65
C MET A 1 -8.44 22.69 6.07
N ALA A 2 -9.13 23.76 6.51
CA ALA A 2 -8.85 24.47 7.77
C ALA A 2 -8.84 23.57 9.03
N ARG A 3 -9.67 22.53 9.05
CA ARG A 3 -9.72 21.58 10.18
C ARG A 3 -8.45 20.72 10.27
N ALA A 4 -7.88 20.28 9.14
CA ALA A 4 -6.64 19.52 9.13
C ALA A 4 -5.47 20.35 9.69
N GLU A 5 -5.40 21.62 9.29
CA GLU A 5 -4.40 22.58 9.81
C GLU A 5 -4.55 22.81 11.32
N ALA A 6 -5.78 22.96 11.82
CA ALA A 6 -6.03 23.11 13.26
C ALA A 6 -5.57 21.87 14.05
N ASP A 7 -5.87 20.67 13.55
CA ASP A 7 -5.47 19.41 14.19
C ASP A 7 -3.94 19.19 14.13
N LEU A 8 -3.27 19.64 13.06
CA LEU A 8 -1.82 19.66 12.96
C LEU A 8 -1.19 20.61 13.99
N ARG A 9 -1.72 21.83 14.15
CA ARG A 9 -1.26 22.75 15.19
C ARG A 9 -1.41 22.13 16.57
N ALA A 10 -2.57 21.54 16.87
CA ALA A 10 -2.82 20.86 18.14
C ALA A 10 -1.86 19.67 18.36
N LEU A 11 -1.51 18.93 17.30
CA LEU A 11 -0.52 17.87 17.35
C LEU A 11 0.86 18.43 17.73
N PHE A 12 1.34 19.47 17.06
CA PHE A 12 2.66 20.05 17.34
C PHE A 12 2.72 20.80 18.66
N GLU A 13 1.59 21.34 19.13
CA GLU A 13 1.46 21.91 20.46
C GLU A 13 1.69 20.86 21.56
N ARG A 14 1.17 19.65 21.36
CA ARG A 14 1.29 18.52 22.29
C ARG A 14 2.64 17.79 22.19
N GLU A 15 3.04 17.41 20.98
CA GLU A 15 4.22 16.57 20.75
C GLU A 15 5.52 17.37 20.62
N LEU A 16 5.41 18.70 20.43
CA LEU A 16 6.51 19.67 20.25
C LEU A 16 7.37 19.48 18.99
N ALA A 17 7.53 18.25 18.51
CA ALA A 17 8.14 17.89 17.25
C ALA A 17 7.54 16.56 16.75
N ALA A 18 7.26 16.44 15.45
CA ALA A 18 6.86 15.15 14.88
C ALA A 18 7.40 14.97 13.44
N PRO A 19 7.89 13.78 13.07
CA PRO A 19 8.15 13.44 11.68
C PRO A 19 6.84 13.21 10.92
N HIS A 20 6.87 13.29 9.59
CA HIS A 20 5.68 13.07 8.75
C HIS A 20 4.99 11.72 9.03
N ALA A 21 5.77 10.65 9.27
CA ALA A 21 5.23 9.33 9.59
C ALA A 21 4.37 9.31 10.87
N GLU A 22 4.73 10.11 11.89
CA GLU A 22 3.94 10.24 13.11
C GLU A 22 2.67 11.07 12.87
N VAL A 23 2.76 12.11 12.04
CA VAL A 23 1.60 12.92 11.62
C VAL A 23 0.54 12.02 10.97
N GLU A 24 0.92 11.22 9.99
CA GLU A 24 0.02 10.24 9.36
C GLU A 24 -0.52 9.23 10.37
N ALA A 25 0.35 8.64 11.20
CA ALA A 25 -0.06 7.64 12.18
C ALA A 25 -1.17 8.16 13.12
N ARG A 26 -1.06 9.41 13.56
CA ARG A 26 -2.01 10.01 14.49
C ARG A 26 -3.24 10.60 13.82
N LEU A 27 -3.11 11.20 12.63
CA LEU A 27 -4.20 11.97 12.01
C LEU A 27 -4.91 11.23 10.86
N CYS A 28 -4.26 10.24 10.26
CA CYS A 28 -4.82 9.43 9.19
C CYS A 28 -5.27 8.04 9.64
N GLU A 29 -4.62 7.47 10.65
CA GLU A 29 -4.70 6.03 10.92
C GLU A 29 -5.22 5.65 12.30
N ASP A 30 -5.26 6.60 13.24
CA ASP A 30 -5.71 6.35 14.60
C ASP A 30 -7.24 6.20 14.66
N GLU A 31 -7.72 4.95 14.63
CA GLU A 31 -9.14 4.62 14.74
C GLU A 31 -9.79 5.09 16.06
N SER A 32 -9.00 5.47 17.09
CA SER A 32 -9.55 6.11 18.29
C SER A 32 -10.22 7.46 17.98
N ARG A 33 -9.70 8.19 16.99
CA ARG A 33 -10.27 9.48 16.54
C ARG A 33 -11.66 9.30 15.96
N ARG A 34 -11.86 8.29 15.10
CA ARG A 34 -13.20 7.98 14.57
C ARG A 34 -14.19 7.66 15.69
N ARG A 35 -13.76 6.89 16.70
CA ARG A 35 -14.59 6.57 17.88
C ARG A 35 -14.95 7.82 18.70
N GLN A 36 -14.14 8.87 18.62
CA GLN A 36 -14.38 10.17 19.25
C GLN A 36 -15.15 11.15 18.33
N GLY A 37 -15.62 10.72 17.15
CA GLY A 37 -16.28 11.59 16.17
C GLY A 37 -15.34 12.58 15.48
N LEU A 38 -14.02 12.37 15.57
CA LEU A 38 -13.03 13.19 14.89
C LEU A 38 -12.73 12.62 13.49
N PRO A 39 -12.51 13.48 12.48
CA PRO A 39 -12.15 13.04 11.14
C PRO A 39 -10.75 12.40 11.11
N LEU A 40 -10.59 11.48 10.16
CA LEU A 40 -9.28 11.04 9.69
C LEU A 40 -9.00 11.72 8.36
N PHE A 41 -7.78 12.22 8.20
CA PHE A 41 -7.38 12.92 6.99
C PHE A 41 -6.55 12.00 6.10
N PHE A 42 -6.81 12.02 4.79
CA PHE A 42 -5.95 11.31 3.86
C PHE A 42 -4.55 11.95 3.78
N PRO A 43 -3.50 11.18 3.41
CA PRO A 43 -2.13 11.70 3.40
C PRO A 43 -1.91 12.94 2.53
N HIS A 44 -2.63 13.07 1.40
CA HIS A 44 -2.50 14.23 0.53
C HIS A 44 -3.05 15.50 1.19
N ILE A 45 -4.19 15.43 1.89
CA ILE A 45 -4.75 16.53 2.69
C ILE A 45 -3.76 16.95 3.78
N LEU A 46 -3.15 15.98 4.48
CA LEU A 46 -2.14 16.27 5.51
C LEU A 46 -0.89 16.93 4.92
N GLN A 47 -0.44 16.46 3.75
CA GLN A 47 0.72 17.04 3.07
C GLN A 47 0.46 18.48 2.61
N GLU A 48 -0.72 18.76 2.08
CA GLU A 48 -1.12 20.11 1.67
C GLU A 48 -1.25 21.04 2.89
N ALA A 49 -1.94 20.61 3.94
CA ALA A 49 -2.05 21.36 5.19
C ALA A 49 -0.67 21.66 5.80
N LEU A 50 0.26 20.69 5.79
CA LEU A 50 1.65 20.92 6.22
C LEU A 50 2.35 21.98 5.35
N ASN A 51 2.17 21.92 4.03
CA ASN A 51 2.77 22.88 3.10
C ASN A 51 2.22 24.30 3.34
N ASN A 52 0.91 24.44 3.53
CA ASN A 52 0.26 25.71 3.84
C ASN A 52 0.78 26.30 5.14
N LEU A 53 0.86 25.50 6.21
CA LEU A 53 1.39 25.93 7.51
C LEU A 53 2.86 26.34 7.45
N VAL A 54 3.68 25.63 6.65
CA VAL A 54 5.08 26.02 6.43
C VAL A 54 5.15 27.33 5.65
N ALA A 55 4.36 27.48 4.59
CA ALA A 55 4.33 28.69 3.76
C ALA A 55 3.85 29.92 4.55
N ALA A 56 2.89 29.73 5.46
CA ALA A 56 2.40 30.76 6.38
C ALA A 56 3.39 31.10 7.51
N GLY A 57 4.46 30.31 7.70
CA GLY A 57 5.43 30.50 8.78
C GLY A 57 4.91 30.07 10.16
N ASP A 58 3.85 29.28 10.22
CA ASP A 58 3.26 28.77 11.45
C ASP A 58 4.01 27.57 12.02
N ILE A 59 4.62 26.79 11.13
CA ILE A 59 5.47 25.65 11.47
C ILE A 59 6.78 25.73 10.69
N GLU A 60 7.82 25.13 11.25
CA GLU A 60 9.14 25.06 10.65
C GLU A 60 9.54 23.60 10.38
N LYS A 61 10.26 23.38 9.28
CA LYS A 61 10.94 22.11 9.01
C LYS A 61 12.32 22.12 9.65
N VAL A 62 12.56 21.19 10.56
CA VAL A 62 13.85 21.03 11.24
C VAL A 62 14.52 19.75 10.77
N GLN A 63 15.77 19.87 10.31
CA GLN A 63 16.62 18.73 9.98
C GLN A 63 17.43 18.33 11.21
N HIS A 64 17.25 17.09 11.67
CA HIS A 64 18.04 16.52 12.76
C HIS A 64 19.10 15.55 12.20
N PRO A 65 20.41 15.85 12.32
CA PRO A 65 21.45 14.95 11.88
C PRO A 65 21.50 13.70 12.75
N THR A 66 21.63 12.55 12.13
CA THR A 66 21.72 11.26 12.80
C THR A 66 23.17 10.77 12.80
N ARG A 67 23.54 9.93 13.77
CA ARG A 67 24.92 9.39 13.88
C ARG A 67 25.38 8.62 12.63
N ALA A 68 24.45 8.14 11.80
CA ALA A 68 24.74 7.39 10.58
C ALA A 68 24.82 8.29 9.31
N GLY A 69 24.91 9.61 9.47
CA GLY A 69 25.05 10.55 8.35
C GLY A 69 23.76 10.85 7.57
N ARG A 70 22.62 10.27 7.97
CA ARG A 70 21.29 10.63 7.44
C ARG A 70 20.70 11.79 8.23
N THR A 71 19.79 12.56 7.65
CA THR A 71 18.99 13.56 8.37
C THR A 71 17.55 13.07 8.53
N ALA A 72 16.97 13.32 9.70
CA ALA A 72 15.55 13.17 9.96
C ALA A 72 14.88 14.53 9.80
N GLU A 73 13.87 14.63 8.94
CA GLU A 73 13.03 15.83 8.83
C GLU A 73 11.87 15.76 9.83
N LEU A 74 11.70 16.82 10.63
CA LEU A 74 10.63 16.98 11.60
C LEU A 74 9.93 18.32 11.41
N TYR A 75 8.68 18.38 11.83
CA TYR A 75 7.88 19.60 11.90
C TYR A 75 7.76 20.06 13.35
N VAL A 76 7.92 21.36 13.58
CA VAL A 76 7.75 22.03 14.88
C VAL A 76 6.92 23.30 14.71
N LEU A 77 6.24 23.76 15.74
CA LEU A 77 5.63 25.09 15.71
C LEU A 77 6.72 26.18 15.60
N ALA A 78 6.49 27.19 14.78
CA ALA A 78 7.37 28.35 14.70
C ALA A 78 7.40 29.04 16.07
N THR A 79 8.61 29.22 16.63
CA THR A 79 8.77 29.65 18.02
C THR A 79 8.33 31.10 18.23
N THR A 80 7.28 31.33 19.03
CA THR A 80 6.87 32.69 19.47
C THR A 80 7.35 33.08 20.88
N GLY A 81 8.13 32.25 21.59
CA GLY A 81 8.57 32.57 22.96
C GLY A 81 9.82 31.86 23.48
N ARG A 82 10.63 32.57 24.29
CA ARG A 82 11.94 32.13 24.84
C ARG A 82 11.90 30.84 25.69
N GLY A 83 10.75 30.46 26.26
CA GLY A 83 10.64 29.31 27.19
C GLY A 83 10.44 27.94 26.54
N ARG A 84 9.89 27.86 25.32
CA ARG A 84 9.56 26.57 24.67
C ARG A 84 10.72 25.96 23.90
N ARG A 85 11.74 26.76 23.60
CA ARG A 85 12.87 26.35 22.75
C ARG A 85 13.61 25.13 23.30
N THR A 86 13.83 25.06 24.61
CA THR A 86 14.50 23.91 25.26
C THR A 86 13.68 22.63 25.13
N ALA A 87 12.36 22.70 25.37
CA ALA A 87 11.47 21.56 25.27
C ALA A 87 11.33 21.07 23.81
N ILE A 88 11.16 21.98 22.85
CA ILE A 88 11.14 21.67 21.41
C ILE A 88 12.47 21.05 20.98
N THR A 89 13.60 21.58 21.44
CA THR A 89 14.93 21.00 21.15
C THR A 89 15.07 19.58 21.70
N ALA A 90 14.60 19.34 22.92
CA ALA A 90 14.61 18.01 23.53
C ALA A 90 13.72 17.02 22.76
N ALA A 91 12.49 17.42 22.42
CA ALA A 91 11.56 16.63 21.62
C ALA A 91 12.13 16.33 20.23
N THR A 92 12.68 17.33 19.55
CA THR A 92 13.32 17.18 18.23
C THR A 92 14.45 16.15 18.28
N ARG A 93 15.32 16.20 19.30
CA ARG A 93 16.39 15.20 19.47
C ARG A 93 15.83 13.79 19.69
N ARG A 94 14.82 13.64 20.57
CA ARG A 94 14.22 12.33 20.86
C ARG A 94 13.52 11.75 19.62
N LYS A 95 12.63 12.52 19.01
CA LYS A 95 11.86 12.11 17.83
C LYS A 95 12.75 11.90 16.62
N GLY A 96 13.78 12.73 16.43
CA GLY A 96 14.78 12.58 15.37
C GLY A 96 15.56 11.27 15.48
N LEU A 97 15.98 10.89 16.70
CA LEU A 97 16.63 9.60 16.95
C LEU A 97 15.71 8.41 16.67
N LEU A 98 14.46 8.47 17.13
CA LEU A 98 13.46 7.42 16.87
C LEU A 98 13.16 7.29 15.37
N TYR A 99 12.98 8.41 14.67
CA TYR A 99 12.69 8.38 13.25
C TYR A 99 13.87 7.87 12.43
N ALA A 100 15.10 8.23 12.81
CA ALA A 100 16.31 7.65 12.22
C ALA A 100 16.36 6.12 12.35
N ARG A 101 15.98 5.61 13.52
CA ARG A 101 15.87 4.16 13.77
C ARG A 101 14.78 3.53 12.91
N PHE A 102 13.61 4.17 12.80
CA PHE A 102 12.57 3.72 11.88
C PHE A 102 13.05 3.65 10.42
N LEU A 103 13.75 4.68 9.94
CA LEU A 103 14.34 4.71 8.60
C LEU A 103 15.46 3.68 8.40
N HIS A 104 16.11 3.24 9.47
CA HIS A 104 17.04 2.12 9.42
C HIS A 104 16.29 0.79 9.26
N TYR A 105 15.19 0.58 10.00
CA TYR A 105 14.38 -0.63 9.88
C TYR A 105 13.62 -0.71 8.55
N SER A 106 13.28 0.43 7.96
CA SER A 106 12.45 0.49 6.75
C SER A 106 13.04 -0.20 5.53
N THR A 107 14.37 -0.37 5.49
CA THR A 107 15.06 -1.13 4.44
C THR A 107 14.73 -2.62 4.47
N LEU A 108 14.22 -3.14 5.59
CA LEU A 108 13.86 -4.56 5.77
C LEU A 108 12.35 -4.81 5.61
N PHE A 109 11.53 -3.77 5.47
CA PHE A 109 10.08 -3.92 5.47
C PHE A 109 9.57 -4.73 4.26
N GLY A 110 10.16 -4.53 3.07
CA GLY A 110 9.77 -5.30 1.87
C GLY A 110 9.86 -6.80 2.12
N ALA A 111 11.06 -7.28 2.45
CA ALA A 111 11.33 -8.69 2.73
C ALA A 111 10.45 -9.27 3.85
N ALA A 112 10.19 -8.50 4.91
CA ALA A 112 9.31 -8.92 6.01
C ALA A 112 7.85 -9.09 5.58
N GLY A 113 7.35 -8.20 4.70
CA GLY A 113 6.00 -8.31 4.15
C GLY A 113 5.86 -9.52 3.23
N GLU A 114 6.84 -9.71 2.35
CA GLU A 114 6.86 -10.85 1.45
C GLU A 114 6.97 -12.20 2.20
N SER A 115 7.76 -12.27 3.28
CA SER A 115 7.86 -13.50 4.08
C SER A 115 6.53 -13.88 4.71
N VAL A 116 5.76 -12.92 5.22
CA VAL A 116 4.41 -13.17 5.75
C VAL A 116 3.49 -13.73 4.67
N VAL A 117 3.56 -13.19 3.46
CA VAL A 117 2.74 -13.66 2.33
C VAL A 117 3.14 -15.08 1.92
N ARG A 118 4.45 -15.35 1.76
CA ARG A 118 4.96 -16.68 1.41
C ARG A 118 4.57 -17.72 2.45
N ASP A 119 4.77 -17.43 3.73
CA ASP A 119 4.38 -18.36 4.78
C ASP A 119 2.86 -18.57 4.84
N SER A 120 2.06 -17.54 4.59
CA SER A 120 0.59 -17.68 4.53
C SER A 120 0.14 -18.59 3.39
N LEU A 121 0.87 -18.60 2.26
CA LEU A 121 0.62 -19.52 1.15
C LEU A 121 1.04 -20.96 1.50
N VAL A 122 2.12 -21.13 2.27
CA VAL A 122 2.53 -22.46 2.79
C VAL A 122 1.41 -23.07 3.60
N ASP A 123 0.89 -22.31 4.57
CA ASP A 123 -0.20 -22.78 5.42
C ASP A 123 -1.49 -23.01 4.61
N ALA A 124 -1.71 -22.21 3.57
CA ALA A 124 -2.84 -22.34 2.67
C ALA A 124 -2.70 -23.48 1.64
N ALA A 125 -1.59 -24.24 1.59
CA ALA A 125 -1.41 -25.32 0.61
C ALA A 125 -2.54 -26.38 0.69
N ALA A 126 -3.04 -26.66 1.90
CA ALA A 126 -4.19 -27.54 2.12
C ALA A 126 -5.51 -27.03 1.50
N HIS A 127 -5.56 -25.75 1.11
CA HIS A 127 -6.70 -25.11 0.44
C HIS A 127 -6.51 -24.98 -1.07
N GLY A 128 -5.66 -25.83 -1.67
CA GLY A 128 -5.50 -25.93 -3.12
C GLY A 128 -4.47 -24.98 -3.73
N TYR A 129 -3.62 -24.36 -2.91
CA TYR A 129 -2.52 -23.52 -3.39
C TYR A 129 -1.27 -24.35 -3.68
N GLN A 130 -0.69 -24.15 -4.85
CA GLN A 130 0.61 -24.71 -5.23
C GLN A 130 1.54 -23.61 -5.74
N SER A 131 2.83 -23.76 -5.50
CA SER A 131 3.81 -22.76 -5.91
C SER A 131 3.97 -22.67 -7.42
N MET A 132 4.08 -21.44 -7.92
CA MET A 132 4.57 -21.18 -9.29
C MET A 132 6.09 -21.06 -9.34
N SER A 133 6.75 -20.85 -8.20
CA SER A 133 8.20 -20.67 -8.14
C SER A 133 8.89 -22.03 -8.12
N THR A 134 10.05 -22.11 -8.77
CA THR A 134 10.96 -23.26 -8.63
C THR A 134 11.64 -23.29 -7.26
N HIS A 135 11.58 -22.19 -6.49
CA HIS A 135 12.06 -22.14 -5.12
C HIS A 135 10.95 -22.53 -4.15
N THR A 136 11.19 -23.59 -3.39
CA THR A 136 10.25 -24.10 -2.39
C THR A 136 10.30 -23.29 -1.09
N PRO A 137 9.17 -23.12 -0.39
CA PRO A 137 7.83 -23.52 -0.80
C PRO A 137 7.13 -22.49 -1.69
N PHE A 138 7.34 -21.18 -1.50
CA PHE A 138 6.88 -20.11 -2.39
C PHE A 138 7.99 -19.07 -2.52
N GLY A 139 8.05 -18.34 -3.62
CA GLY A 139 9.14 -17.42 -3.92
C GLY A 139 8.83 -16.51 -5.08
N GLU A 140 9.82 -15.69 -5.45
CA GLU A 140 9.73 -14.82 -6.62
C GLU A 140 9.35 -15.62 -7.88
N VAL A 141 8.53 -15.02 -8.73
CA VAL A 141 8.10 -15.61 -10.01
C VAL A 141 8.54 -14.69 -11.15
N ARG A 142 9.44 -15.20 -11.99
CA ARG A 142 9.97 -14.46 -13.16
C ARG A 142 9.34 -14.89 -14.48
N LYS A 143 8.69 -16.05 -14.48
CA LYS A 143 8.13 -16.69 -15.68
C LYS A 143 6.89 -17.49 -15.32
N ILE A 144 5.86 -17.41 -16.15
CA ILE A 144 4.63 -18.22 -16.04
C ILE A 144 4.32 -18.78 -17.44
N GLY A 145 4.39 -20.11 -17.59
CA GLY A 145 4.31 -20.74 -18.91
C GLY A 145 5.39 -20.20 -19.86
N SER A 146 4.99 -19.74 -21.05
CA SER A 146 5.87 -19.03 -22.01
C SER A 146 6.09 -17.54 -21.70
N ALA A 147 5.35 -16.94 -20.76
CA ALA A 147 5.42 -15.51 -20.49
C ALA A 147 6.64 -15.17 -19.63
N GLN A 148 7.53 -14.33 -20.15
CA GLN A 148 8.68 -13.81 -19.41
C GLN A 148 8.33 -12.44 -18.81
N LEU A 149 8.46 -12.29 -17.49
CA LEU A 149 8.12 -11.05 -16.81
C LEU A 149 9.29 -10.07 -16.80
N GLN A 150 8.98 -8.78 -16.93
CA GLN A 150 9.94 -7.69 -16.71
C GLN A 150 10.02 -7.39 -15.21
N GLY A 151 11.05 -7.96 -14.56
CA GLY A 151 11.12 -8.05 -13.10
C GLY A 151 10.30 -9.22 -12.56
N ALA A 152 10.60 -9.66 -11.34
CA ALA A 152 9.87 -10.74 -10.69
C ALA A 152 8.57 -10.22 -10.05
N LEU A 153 7.55 -11.06 -9.96
CA LEU A 153 6.51 -10.95 -8.94
C LEU A 153 7.09 -11.38 -7.59
N ASP A 154 6.61 -10.77 -6.51
CA ASP A 154 7.07 -11.08 -5.15
C ASP A 154 6.68 -12.50 -4.72
N SER A 155 5.54 -12.99 -5.23
CA SER A 155 5.10 -14.39 -5.11
C SER A 155 4.11 -14.76 -6.21
N GLY A 156 3.79 -16.05 -6.34
CA GLY A 156 2.72 -16.53 -7.19
C GLY A 156 2.31 -17.95 -6.85
N ALA A 157 1.04 -18.26 -7.08
CA ALA A 157 0.47 -19.55 -6.76
C ALA A 157 -0.56 -20.00 -7.80
N TRP A 158 -0.58 -21.29 -8.09
CA TRP A 158 -1.71 -21.95 -8.72
C TRP A 158 -2.77 -22.21 -7.66
N LEU A 159 -4.00 -21.72 -7.90
CA LEU A 159 -5.15 -22.03 -7.05
C LEU A 159 -6.05 -23.03 -7.77
N MET A 160 -6.18 -24.23 -7.21
CA MET A 160 -7.08 -25.27 -7.68
C MET A 160 -8.24 -25.42 -6.70
N LEU A 161 -9.44 -25.09 -7.16
CA LEU A 161 -10.66 -25.20 -6.38
C LEU A 161 -11.49 -26.40 -6.85
N MET A 162 -12.32 -26.93 -5.96
CA MET A 162 -13.29 -27.96 -6.31
C MET A 162 -14.64 -27.30 -6.58
N HIS A 163 -15.36 -27.78 -7.59
CA HIS A 163 -16.74 -27.38 -7.82
C HIS A 163 -17.58 -27.82 -6.61
N PRO A 164 -18.42 -26.92 -6.02
CA PRO A 164 -19.14 -27.23 -4.79
C PRO A 164 -20.10 -28.42 -4.93
N ASP A 165 -20.79 -28.52 -6.08
CA ASP A 165 -21.80 -29.57 -6.28
C ASP A 165 -21.25 -30.88 -6.86
N THR A 166 -20.37 -30.81 -7.87
CA THR A 166 -19.87 -32.00 -8.56
C THR A 166 -18.60 -32.58 -7.94
N HIS A 167 -17.96 -31.83 -7.03
CA HIS A 167 -16.64 -32.16 -6.46
C HIS A 167 -15.57 -32.46 -7.52
N LEU A 168 -15.73 -31.93 -8.74
CA LEU A 168 -14.69 -32.00 -9.78
C LEU A 168 -13.76 -30.80 -9.66
N PRO A 169 -12.47 -30.94 -10.02
CA PRO A 169 -11.54 -29.82 -10.03
C PRO A 169 -11.97 -28.78 -11.08
N LEU A 170 -12.00 -27.52 -10.65
CA LEU A 170 -12.14 -26.36 -11.53
C LEU A 170 -10.79 -26.07 -12.22
N PRO A 171 -10.79 -25.36 -13.37
CA PRO A 171 -9.56 -24.91 -13.99
C PRO A 171 -8.65 -24.16 -13.01
N ALA A 172 -7.37 -24.52 -13.01
CA ALA A 172 -6.38 -23.86 -12.15
C ALA A 172 -6.28 -22.38 -12.50
N GLN A 173 -6.24 -21.53 -11.48
CA GLN A 173 -6.13 -20.08 -11.64
C GLN A 173 -4.73 -19.62 -11.27
N ALA A 174 -4.16 -18.74 -12.09
CA ALA A 174 -2.86 -18.15 -11.87
C ALA A 174 -2.96 -16.93 -10.95
N ILE A 175 -2.63 -17.08 -9.67
CA ILE A 175 -2.61 -15.98 -8.71
C ILE A 175 -1.24 -15.28 -8.76
N THR A 176 -1.19 -14.09 -9.36
CA THR A 176 0.05 -13.27 -9.45
C THR A 176 0.06 -12.25 -8.32
N ILE A 177 1.10 -12.25 -7.48
CA ILE A 177 1.09 -11.50 -6.22
C ILE A 177 2.23 -10.48 -6.16
N GLU A 178 1.88 -9.23 -5.83
CA GLU A 178 2.83 -8.17 -5.50
C GLU A 178 2.54 -7.64 -4.09
N VAL A 179 3.58 -7.37 -3.32
CA VAL A 179 3.54 -6.99 -1.91
C VAL A 179 4.19 -5.62 -1.70
N LYS A 180 3.43 -4.66 -1.18
CA LYS A 180 3.91 -3.31 -0.84
C LYS A 180 3.74 -3.05 0.65
N ASN A 181 4.77 -3.43 1.43
CA ASN A 181 4.80 -3.30 2.89
C ASN A 181 5.54 -2.02 3.37
N ARG A 182 5.43 -0.92 2.61
CA ARG A 182 5.99 0.38 2.98
C ARG A 182 4.91 1.28 3.60
N ARG A 183 5.34 2.34 4.31
CA ARG A 183 4.43 3.32 4.90
C ARG A 183 3.95 4.29 3.82
N LEU A 184 3.02 3.80 3.02
CA LEU A 184 2.38 4.53 1.92
C LEU A 184 0.92 4.08 1.83
N HIS A 185 0.03 5.03 1.54
CA HIS A 185 -1.32 4.74 1.09
C HIS A 185 -1.30 4.59 -0.43
N LEU A 186 -1.62 3.39 -0.95
CA LEU A 186 -1.70 3.20 -2.38
C LEU A 186 -3.00 3.80 -2.95
N TYR A 187 -2.85 4.47 -4.08
CA TYR A 187 -3.90 5.07 -4.89
C TYR A 187 -3.78 4.53 -6.32
N PRO A 188 -4.85 4.61 -7.14
CA PRO A 188 -4.80 4.20 -8.56
C PRO A 188 -3.61 4.74 -9.33
N ARG A 189 -3.14 5.95 -9.03
CA ARG A 189 -2.00 6.58 -9.73
C ARG A 189 -0.63 5.95 -9.47
N HIS A 190 -0.47 5.17 -8.40
CA HIS A 190 0.86 4.70 -7.99
C HIS A 190 1.43 3.67 -8.98
N ASP A 191 2.71 3.83 -9.34
CA ASP A 191 3.38 2.96 -10.30
C ASP A 191 3.39 1.49 -9.85
N GLU A 192 3.46 1.24 -8.54
CA GLU A 192 3.44 -0.12 -7.99
C GLU A 192 2.18 -0.91 -8.34
N VAL A 193 1.05 -0.22 -8.47
CA VAL A 193 -0.21 -0.84 -8.91
C VAL A 193 -0.02 -1.34 -10.35
N HIS A 194 0.47 -0.46 -11.22
CA HIS A 194 0.62 -0.75 -12.65
C HIS A 194 1.76 -1.72 -12.96
N GLN A 195 2.77 -1.84 -12.09
CA GLN A 195 3.79 -2.89 -12.21
C GLN A 195 3.17 -4.28 -12.14
N LEU A 196 2.27 -4.53 -11.17
CA LEU A 196 1.54 -5.79 -11.07
C LEU A 196 0.60 -5.99 -12.27
N LEU A 197 -0.23 -4.99 -12.58
CA LEU A 197 -1.23 -5.10 -13.64
C LEU A 197 -0.57 -5.37 -15.01
N HIS A 198 0.55 -4.70 -15.29
CA HIS A 198 1.33 -4.95 -16.50
C HIS A 198 1.86 -6.40 -16.56
N LYS A 199 2.49 -6.89 -15.47
CA LYS A 199 2.99 -8.27 -15.42
C LYS A 199 1.87 -9.27 -15.66
N ALA A 200 0.72 -9.09 -15.02
CA ALA A 200 -0.42 -9.99 -15.19
C ALA A 200 -1.05 -9.91 -16.58
N ALA A 201 -1.05 -8.74 -17.23
CA ALA A 201 -1.58 -8.58 -18.58
C ALA A 201 -0.69 -9.29 -19.60
N VAL A 202 0.64 -9.20 -19.44
CA VAL A 202 1.60 -9.96 -20.25
C VAL A 202 1.41 -11.48 -20.11
N VAL A 203 1.06 -11.97 -18.91
CA VAL A 203 0.75 -13.40 -18.71
C VAL A 203 -0.55 -13.77 -19.45
N GLN A 204 -1.58 -12.94 -19.35
CA GLN A 204 -2.87 -13.19 -20.01
C GLN A 204 -2.75 -13.16 -21.54
N ASP A 205 -1.97 -12.24 -22.10
CA ASP A 205 -1.70 -12.12 -23.53
C ASP A 205 -0.98 -13.37 -24.08
N ALA A 206 0.04 -13.84 -23.36
CA ALA A 206 0.76 -15.05 -23.72
C ALA A 206 -0.06 -16.35 -23.54
N HIS A 207 -1.06 -16.34 -22.66
CA HIS A 207 -1.94 -17.48 -22.35
C HIS A 207 -3.41 -17.05 -22.29
N PRO A 208 -4.09 -16.83 -23.44
CA PRO A 208 -5.45 -16.28 -23.45
C PRO A 208 -6.49 -17.10 -22.68
N GLU A 209 -6.30 -18.41 -22.59
CA GLU A 209 -7.22 -19.32 -21.89
C GLU A 209 -6.89 -19.53 -20.41
N LEU A 210 -5.74 -19.02 -19.94
CA LEU A 210 -5.37 -19.14 -18.54
C LEU A 210 -6.16 -18.12 -17.70
N PRO A 211 -6.88 -18.54 -16.64
CA PRO A 211 -7.50 -17.59 -15.71
C PRO A 211 -6.41 -16.93 -14.85
N VAL A 212 -6.15 -15.64 -15.05
CA VAL A 212 -5.16 -14.88 -14.27
C VAL A 212 -5.85 -13.99 -13.23
N VAL A 213 -5.37 -14.00 -11.99
CA VAL A 213 -5.87 -13.16 -10.89
C VAL A 213 -4.71 -12.32 -10.34
N PRO A 214 -4.63 -11.03 -10.69
CA PRO A 214 -3.69 -10.12 -10.07
C PRO A 214 -4.10 -9.79 -8.63
N VAL A 215 -3.16 -9.90 -7.70
CA VAL A 215 -3.38 -9.64 -6.27
C VAL A 215 -2.32 -8.67 -5.74
N LEU A 216 -2.77 -7.49 -5.34
CA LEU A 216 -1.95 -6.48 -4.68
C LEU A 216 -2.15 -6.54 -3.17
N ILE A 217 -1.11 -6.92 -2.44
CA ILE A 217 -1.11 -6.92 -0.98
C ILE A 217 -0.35 -5.69 -0.51
N CYS A 218 -1.00 -4.83 0.27
CA CYS A 218 -0.38 -3.58 0.70
C CYS A 218 -0.71 -3.26 2.15
N ARG A 219 0.09 -2.38 2.76
CA ARG A 219 -0.19 -1.89 4.11
C ARG A 219 -1.51 -1.13 4.16
N ARG A 220 -1.69 -0.15 3.27
CA ARG A 220 -2.86 0.72 3.18
C ARG A 220 -3.19 1.00 1.72
N ALA A 221 -4.48 1.10 1.42
CA ALA A 221 -5.01 1.47 0.12
C ALA A 221 -6.18 2.45 0.29
N HIS A 222 -6.28 3.40 -0.64
CA HIS A 222 -7.40 4.32 -0.75
C HIS A 222 -8.63 3.59 -1.31
N SER A 223 -9.84 4.06 -0.98
CA SER A 223 -11.12 3.49 -1.47
C SER A 223 -11.16 3.38 -3.00
N ARG A 224 -10.74 4.44 -3.69
CA ARG A 224 -10.62 4.46 -5.17
C ARG A 224 -9.79 3.31 -5.75
N LEU A 225 -8.77 2.82 -5.05
CA LEU A 225 -8.01 1.66 -5.53
C LEU A 225 -8.84 0.37 -5.48
N PHE A 226 -9.73 0.23 -4.50
CA PHE A 226 -10.67 -0.90 -4.47
C PHE A 226 -11.76 -0.80 -5.55
N TRP A 227 -12.17 0.41 -5.92
CA TRP A 227 -13.10 0.62 -7.04
C TRP A 227 -12.46 0.25 -8.37
N MET A 228 -11.24 0.74 -8.62
CA MET A 228 -10.43 0.33 -9.76
C MET A 228 -10.24 -1.20 -9.83
N ALA A 229 -10.01 -1.83 -8.67
CA ALA A 229 -9.88 -3.29 -8.57
C ALA A 229 -11.13 -4.05 -9.03
N LYS A 230 -12.32 -3.57 -8.64
CA LYS A 230 -13.59 -4.16 -9.05
C LYS A 230 -13.85 -4.02 -10.55
N ASP A 231 -13.60 -2.83 -11.10
CA ASP A 231 -13.81 -2.57 -12.52
C ASP A 231 -12.83 -3.38 -13.39
N LEU A 232 -11.56 -3.44 -13.00
CA LEU A 232 -10.53 -4.07 -13.83
C LEU A 232 -10.36 -5.57 -13.57
N GLY A 233 -10.89 -6.11 -12.47
CA GLY A 233 -10.83 -7.54 -12.16
C GLY A 233 -9.57 -7.99 -11.43
N PHE A 234 -8.92 -7.11 -10.66
CA PHE A 234 -7.85 -7.51 -9.76
C PHE A 234 -8.29 -7.41 -8.30
N LEU A 235 -7.48 -7.94 -7.38
CA LEU A 235 -7.79 -7.94 -5.95
C LEU A 235 -6.78 -7.11 -5.17
N VAL A 236 -7.28 -6.34 -4.21
CA VAL A 236 -6.46 -5.55 -3.29
C VAL A 236 -6.72 -6.04 -1.87
N HIS A 237 -5.65 -6.40 -1.17
CA HIS A 237 -5.70 -6.73 0.25
C HIS A 237 -4.91 -5.71 1.06
N GLN A 238 -5.60 -4.98 1.93
CA GLN A 238 -4.96 -4.10 2.91
C GLN A 238 -4.70 -4.84 4.21
N THR A 239 -3.44 -4.93 4.63
CA THR A 239 -3.07 -5.61 5.88
C THR A 239 -3.32 -4.71 7.10
N ARG A 240 -3.32 -3.39 6.90
CA ARG A 240 -3.31 -2.35 7.96
C ARG A 240 -2.20 -2.52 8.99
N ARG A 241 -1.20 -3.33 8.68
CA ARG A 241 -0.05 -3.68 9.49
C ARG A 241 1.20 -3.50 8.66
N GLN A 242 2.19 -2.83 9.22
CA GLN A 242 3.52 -2.78 8.62
C GLN A 242 4.38 -3.87 9.21
N PHE A 243 4.64 -4.93 8.46
CA PHE A 243 5.46 -6.03 8.94
C PHE A 243 6.93 -5.63 9.02
N VAL A 244 7.61 -6.03 10.10
CA VAL A 244 9.01 -5.65 10.35
C VAL A 244 9.77 -6.85 10.87
N THR A 245 10.96 -7.08 10.34
CA THR A 245 12.01 -7.86 11.00
C THR A 245 13.03 -6.90 11.58
N LEU A 246 13.53 -7.18 12.79
CA LEU A 246 14.55 -6.34 13.40
C LEU A 246 15.95 -6.77 12.93
N PRO A 247 16.89 -5.83 12.76
CA PRO A 247 18.30 -6.17 12.56
C PRO A 247 18.83 -7.06 13.70
N PRO A 248 19.85 -7.90 13.46
CA PRO A 248 20.44 -8.73 14.49
C PRO A 248 20.85 -7.91 15.72
N LYS A 249 20.70 -8.49 16.92
CA LYS A 249 21.04 -7.86 18.22
C LYS A 249 20.21 -6.61 18.58
N THR A 250 19.13 -6.34 17.86
CA THR A 250 18.17 -5.29 18.24
C THR A 250 17.21 -5.81 19.31
N GLU A 251 17.09 -5.09 20.42
CA GLU A 251 16.17 -5.45 21.50
C GLU A 251 14.71 -5.09 21.14
N PRO A 252 13.72 -5.96 21.43
CA PRO A 252 12.31 -5.70 21.12
C PRO A 252 11.76 -4.38 21.68
N ARG A 253 12.23 -3.95 22.86
CA ARG A 253 11.84 -2.65 23.45
C ARG A 253 12.10 -1.45 22.53
N MET A 254 13.10 -1.55 21.64
CA MET A 254 13.40 -0.47 20.70
C MET A 254 12.29 -0.28 19.65
N LEU A 255 11.55 -1.35 19.34
CA LEU A 255 10.35 -1.28 18.50
C LEU A 255 9.16 -0.71 19.28
N GLU A 256 9.04 -1.05 20.57
CA GLU A 256 8.00 -0.50 21.46
C GLU A 256 8.16 1.01 21.62
N GLU A 257 9.39 1.51 21.74
CA GLU A 257 9.67 2.96 21.72
C GLU A 257 9.11 3.62 20.44
N LEU A 258 9.30 3.01 19.26
CA LEU A 258 8.75 3.54 18.01
C LEU A 258 7.22 3.53 18.00
N ARG A 259 6.59 2.44 18.45
CA ARG A 259 5.14 2.31 18.51
C ARG A 259 4.52 3.34 19.45
N ASN A 260 5.10 3.50 20.63
CA ASN A 260 4.54 4.34 21.69
C ASN A 260 4.83 5.82 21.46
N GLU A 261 6.06 6.17 21.08
CA GLU A 261 6.45 7.58 20.99
C GLU A 261 6.22 8.19 19.62
N LEU A 262 6.20 7.41 18.53
CA LEU A 262 5.85 7.93 17.19
C LEU A 262 4.43 7.52 16.76
N ALA A 263 3.65 6.93 17.66
CA ALA A 263 2.32 6.37 17.40
C ALA A 263 2.27 5.33 16.27
N LEU A 264 3.42 4.71 15.92
CA LEU A 264 3.53 3.70 14.85
C LEU A 264 3.02 2.33 15.33
N THR A 265 1.81 2.29 15.89
CA THR A 265 1.23 1.12 16.57
C THR A 265 0.98 -0.05 15.63
N ASP A 266 0.91 0.21 14.32
CA ASP A 266 0.70 -0.79 13.27
C ASP A 266 1.96 -1.58 12.90
N LEU A 267 3.14 -1.15 13.35
CA LEU A 267 4.37 -1.92 13.18
C LEU A 267 4.17 -3.29 13.83
N THR A 268 4.37 -4.36 13.07
CA THR A 268 4.12 -5.74 13.51
C THR A 268 5.40 -6.56 13.34
N LEU A 269 6.02 -6.91 14.46
CA LEU A 269 7.21 -7.76 14.46
C LEU A 269 6.88 -9.14 13.89
N VAL A 270 7.69 -9.58 12.94
CA VAL A 270 7.68 -10.92 12.37
C VAL A 270 8.96 -11.62 12.82
N SER A 271 8.81 -12.79 13.41
CA SER A 271 9.91 -13.67 13.78
C SER A 271 9.50 -15.12 13.62
N ARG A 272 10.48 -16.03 13.68
CA ARG A 272 10.20 -17.48 13.63
C ARG A 272 9.37 -17.95 14.83
N GLU A 273 9.58 -17.37 15.99
CA GLU A 273 8.84 -17.69 17.22
C GLU A 273 7.42 -17.13 17.21
N HIS A 274 7.21 -16.03 16.49
CA HIS A 274 5.92 -15.34 16.42
C HIS A 274 5.55 -15.11 14.95
N PRO A 275 5.26 -16.17 14.20
CA PRO A 275 4.88 -16.06 12.80
C PRO A 275 3.63 -15.19 12.68
N LYS A 276 3.58 -14.38 11.62
CA LYS A 276 2.40 -13.61 11.25
C LYS A 276 1.88 -14.11 9.93
N ARG A 277 0.56 -14.13 9.82
CA ARG A 277 -0.18 -14.62 8.65
C ARG A 277 -1.28 -13.65 8.26
N ILE A 278 -1.67 -13.75 6.99
CA ILE A 278 -2.88 -13.13 6.43
C ILE A 278 -3.82 -14.23 5.91
N GLU A 279 -4.03 -15.26 6.74
CA GLU A 279 -4.80 -16.48 6.40
C GLU A 279 -6.13 -16.19 5.71
N GLY A 280 -6.92 -15.25 6.23
CA GLY A 280 -8.24 -14.93 5.68
C GLY A 280 -8.22 -14.53 4.20
N LEU A 281 -7.13 -13.94 3.71
CA LEU A 281 -6.97 -13.66 2.28
C LEU A 281 -6.99 -14.96 1.46
N PHE A 282 -6.19 -15.95 1.87
CA PHE A 282 -5.97 -17.18 1.12
C PHE A 282 -7.03 -18.24 1.37
N THR A 283 -7.56 -18.34 2.58
CA THR A 283 -8.55 -19.37 2.95
C THR A 283 -9.98 -18.95 2.68
N THR A 284 -10.26 -17.64 2.61
CA THR A 284 -11.63 -17.12 2.50
C THR A 284 -11.83 -16.19 1.31
N THR A 285 -11.06 -15.11 1.21
CA THR A 285 -11.30 -14.06 0.19
C THR A 285 -11.01 -14.56 -1.22
N LEU A 286 -9.81 -15.06 -1.47
CA LEU A 286 -9.39 -15.53 -2.79
C LEU A 286 -10.25 -16.71 -3.31
N PRO A 287 -10.52 -17.77 -2.53
CA PRO A 287 -11.39 -18.85 -3.00
C PRO A 287 -12.78 -18.37 -3.42
N LYS A 288 -13.34 -17.36 -2.73
CA LYS A 288 -14.65 -16.80 -3.05
C LYS A 288 -14.65 -15.88 -4.26
N GLN A 289 -13.59 -15.09 -4.45
CA GLN A 289 -13.58 -13.99 -5.43
C GLN A 289 -12.78 -14.28 -6.70
N SER A 290 -11.82 -15.20 -6.64
CA SER A 290 -10.83 -15.44 -7.70
C SER A 290 -11.46 -15.72 -9.07
N ARG A 291 -12.52 -16.54 -9.14
CA ARG A 291 -13.21 -16.85 -10.40
C ARG A 291 -13.81 -15.60 -11.07
N LEU A 292 -14.52 -14.77 -10.29
CA LEU A 292 -15.12 -13.54 -10.80
C LEU A 292 -14.05 -12.52 -11.19
N ALA A 293 -13.00 -12.39 -10.37
CA ALA A 293 -11.86 -11.54 -10.65
C ALA A 293 -11.14 -11.96 -11.95
N ALA A 294 -10.83 -13.25 -12.13
CA ALA A 294 -10.18 -13.77 -13.33
C ALA A 294 -11.01 -13.52 -14.60
N ALA A 295 -12.32 -13.75 -14.53
CA ALA A 295 -13.22 -13.49 -15.65
C ALA A 295 -13.25 -12.00 -16.01
N ARG A 296 -13.36 -11.12 -15.02
CA ARG A 296 -13.30 -9.66 -15.22
C ARG A 296 -11.93 -9.23 -15.76
N TRP A 297 -10.84 -9.79 -15.24
CA TRP A 297 -9.49 -9.50 -15.70
C TRP A 297 -9.27 -9.88 -17.16
N LYS A 298 -9.66 -11.10 -17.55
CA LYS A 298 -9.57 -11.56 -18.94
C LYS A 298 -10.38 -10.66 -19.89
N ALA A 299 -11.60 -10.30 -19.50
CA ALA A 299 -12.48 -9.49 -20.34
C ALA A 299 -12.09 -8.00 -20.42
N VAL A 300 -11.54 -7.43 -19.33
CA VAL A 300 -11.35 -5.98 -19.18
C VAL A 300 -9.89 -5.66 -18.89
N GLY A 301 -9.42 -5.92 -17.67
CA GLY A 301 -8.12 -5.40 -17.20
C GLY A 301 -6.94 -5.81 -18.07
N SER A 302 -6.88 -7.06 -18.51
CA SER A 302 -5.78 -7.57 -19.35
C SER A 302 -5.65 -6.86 -20.71
N THR A 303 -6.74 -6.29 -21.23
CA THR A 303 -6.76 -5.59 -22.53
C THR A 303 -6.08 -4.21 -22.49
N LEU A 304 -5.78 -3.71 -21.28
CA LEU A 304 -5.30 -2.34 -21.05
C LEU A 304 -3.77 -2.26 -20.88
N VAL A 305 -3.03 -3.27 -21.32
CA VAL A 305 -1.58 -3.44 -21.12
C VAL A 305 -0.76 -2.19 -21.47
N LYS A 306 -1.11 -1.49 -22.56
CA LYS A 306 -0.38 -0.28 -23.00
C LYS A 306 -0.39 0.83 -21.95
N TYR A 307 -1.50 1.02 -21.25
CA TYR A 307 -1.64 2.05 -20.22
C TYR A 307 -0.85 1.68 -18.97
N TYR A 308 -0.83 0.39 -18.60
CA TYR A 308 -0.01 -0.08 -17.49
C TYR A 308 1.49 0.06 -17.79
N ALA A 309 1.88 -0.15 -19.05
CA ALA A 309 3.27 -0.01 -19.49
C ALA A 309 3.79 1.43 -19.33
N GLU A 310 2.94 2.43 -19.57
CA GLU A 310 3.22 3.85 -19.33
C GLU A 310 3.22 4.18 -17.84
N LEU A 311 2.13 3.85 -17.14
CA LEU A 311 1.90 4.27 -15.75
C LEU A 311 2.85 3.61 -14.74
N ARG A 312 3.49 2.49 -15.10
CA ARG A 312 4.52 1.87 -14.24
C ARG A 312 5.88 2.58 -14.28
N ASP A 313 6.10 3.56 -15.16
CA ASP A 313 7.36 4.32 -15.15
C ASP A 313 7.40 5.28 -13.95
N GLN A 314 8.35 5.04 -13.03
CA GLN A 314 8.57 5.84 -11.84
C GLN A 314 8.98 7.29 -12.13
N ARG A 315 9.48 7.56 -13.34
CA ARG A 315 9.94 8.90 -13.75
C ARG A 315 8.80 9.78 -14.26
N LEU A 316 7.60 9.24 -14.42
CA LEU A 316 6.45 9.99 -14.90
C LEU A 316 6.07 11.09 -13.91
N LYS A 317 5.99 12.33 -14.40
CA LYS A 317 5.67 13.50 -13.59
C LYS A 317 4.24 13.40 -13.04
N PRO A 318 3.94 13.95 -11.84
CA PRO A 318 2.65 13.79 -11.19
C PRO A 318 1.42 14.19 -12.04
N TRP A 319 1.47 15.32 -12.75
CA TRP A 319 0.35 15.78 -13.58
C TRP A 319 0.15 14.90 -14.83
N VAL A 320 1.24 14.44 -15.46
CA VAL A 320 1.17 13.50 -16.59
C VAL A 320 0.55 12.18 -16.13
N ARG A 321 0.92 11.72 -14.93
CA ARG A 321 0.37 10.53 -14.32
C ARG A 321 -1.13 10.66 -14.03
N THR A 322 -1.61 11.80 -13.54
CA THR A 322 -3.06 12.04 -13.36
C THR A 322 -3.79 11.91 -14.69
N SER A 323 -3.32 12.61 -15.74
CA SER A 323 -3.92 12.52 -17.08
C SER A 323 -3.90 11.09 -17.64
N ALA A 324 -2.79 10.37 -17.50
CA ALA A 324 -2.67 8.99 -17.95
C ALA A 324 -3.60 8.02 -17.20
N VAL A 325 -3.87 8.26 -15.90
CA VAL A 325 -4.89 7.50 -15.15
C VAL A 325 -6.29 7.82 -15.67
N GLY A 326 -6.57 9.08 -16.04
CA GLY A 326 -7.82 9.46 -16.71
C GLY A 326 -8.00 8.74 -18.05
N GLN A 327 -6.95 8.67 -18.87
CA GLN A 327 -6.98 7.93 -20.13
C GLN A 327 -7.19 6.42 -19.93
N LEU A 328 -6.57 5.85 -18.89
CA LEU A 328 -6.81 4.46 -18.49
C LEU A 328 -8.28 4.26 -18.07
N ARG A 329 -8.90 5.21 -17.36
CA ARG A 329 -10.33 5.16 -16.99
C ARG A 329 -11.22 5.15 -18.23
N THR A 330 -11.02 6.08 -19.16
CA THR A 330 -11.78 6.12 -20.41
C THR A 330 -11.65 4.82 -21.21
N ALA A 331 -10.45 4.25 -21.27
CA ALA A 331 -10.26 2.98 -21.95
C ALA A 331 -10.92 1.80 -21.20
N ALA A 332 -10.92 1.84 -19.87
CA ALA A 332 -11.60 0.83 -19.06
C ALA A 332 -13.12 0.89 -19.24
N GLU A 333 -13.71 2.09 -19.31
CA GLU A 333 -15.13 2.29 -19.61
C GLU A 333 -15.53 1.61 -20.92
N LEU A 334 -14.80 1.88 -22.01
CA LEU A 334 -15.03 1.20 -23.30
C LEU A 334 -14.89 -0.33 -23.22
N ALA A 335 -13.90 -0.83 -22.47
CA ALA A 335 -13.69 -2.26 -22.28
C ALA A 335 -14.79 -2.91 -21.44
N LEU A 336 -15.30 -2.20 -20.42
CA LEU A 336 -16.43 -2.63 -19.59
C LEU A 336 -17.72 -2.71 -20.41
N ASP A 337 -17.97 -1.72 -21.27
CA ASP A 337 -19.12 -1.70 -22.17
C ASP A 337 -19.07 -2.87 -23.16
N HIS A 338 -17.93 -3.10 -23.80
CA HIS A 338 -17.73 -4.25 -24.69
C HIS A 338 -17.91 -5.60 -23.96
N ALA A 339 -17.50 -5.68 -22.69
CA ALA A 339 -17.69 -6.86 -21.84
C ALA A 339 -19.08 -6.93 -21.20
N GLN A 340 -20.00 -6.01 -21.54
CA GLN A 340 -21.37 -5.94 -21.04
C GLN A 340 -21.46 -5.96 -19.51
N VAL A 341 -20.57 -5.20 -18.86
CA VAL A 341 -20.55 -5.07 -17.40
C VAL A 341 -21.63 -4.11 -16.96
N ALA A 342 -22.62 -4.60 -16.21
CA ALA A 342 -23.60 -3.74 -15.57
C ALA A 342 -22.96 -2.90 -14.45
N ASP A 343 -23.37 -1.64 -14.36
CA ASP A 343 -23.06 -0.70 -13.28
C ASP A 343 -21.56 -0.58 -12.93
N PRO A 344 -20.69 -0.20 -13.88
CA PRO A 344 -19.28 0.02 -13.59
C PRO A 344 -19.10 1.21 -12.63
N ILE A 345 -18.07 1.19 -11.78
CA ILE A 345 -17.88 2.24 -10.77
C ILE A 345 -17.27 3.48 -11.40
N LEU A 346 -16.13 3.34 -12.10
CA LEU A 346 -15.38 4.39 -12.81
C LEU A 346 -14.93 5.63 -11.99
N GLU A 347 -15.41 5.83 -10.77
CA GLU A 347 -15.06 6.94 -9.85
C GLU A 347 -13.66 6.84 -9.21
N TRP A 348 -12.74 6.09 -9.84
CA TRP A 348 -11.39 5.86 -9.31
C TRP A 348 -10.31 6.73 -9.94
N ALA A 349 -10.55 7.34 -11.10
CA ALA A 349 -9.73 8.44 -11.59
C ALA A 349 -10.39 9.76 -11.21
N LEU A 350 -9.58 10.70 -10.73
CA LEU A 350 -10.02 12.10 -10.59
C LEU A 350 -10.12 12.70 -12.00
N GLU A 351 -11.21 13.41 -12.29
CA GLU A 351 -11.22 14.33 -13.43
C GLU A 351 -10.27 15.49 -13.12
N ASP A 352 -9.65 16.08 -14.15
CA ASP A 352 -8.57 17.08 -13.97
C ASP A 352 -9.03 18.33 -13.18
N ASP A 353 -10.34 18.55 -12.99
CA ASP A 353 -10.92 19.70 -12.29
C ASP A 353 -11.73 19.37 -11.01
N ASP A 354 -12.00 18.09 -10.71
CA ASP A 354 -12.90 17.71 -9.61
C ASP A 354 -12.14 16.93 -8.53
N ASP A 355 -11.35 17.64 -7.72
CA ASP A 355 -11.14 17.20 -6.34
C ASP A 355 -12.23 17.83 -5.46
N PRO A 356 -13.38 17.15 -5.23
CA PRO A 356 -14.46 17.66 -4.39
C PRO A 356 -14.04 17.82 -2.91
N ASP A 357 -12.80 17.44 -2.54
CA ASP A 357 -12.24 17.61 -1.21
C ASP A 357 -11.69 19.04 -0.96
N GLN A 358 -11.91 20.00 -1.88
CA GLN A 358 -11.66 21.43 -1.62
C GLN A 358 -12.63 22.06 -0.60
N ASP A 359 -13.79 21.43 -0.34
CA ASP A 359 -14.88 21.98 0.49
C ASP A 359 -15.13 21.27 1.85
N PHE A 360 -14.09 20.73 2.50
CA PHE A 360 -14.19 20.25 3.91
C PHE A 360 -13.01 20.63 4.81
#